data_AF-A0A971J4D7-F1
#
_entry.id   AF-A0A971J4D7-F1
#
_cell.length_a   1.000
_cell.length_b   1.000
_cell.length_c   1.000
_cell.angle_alpha   90.00
_cell.angle_beta   90.00
_cell.angle_gamma   90.00
#
_symmetry.space_group_name_H-M   'P 1'
#
loop_
_entity.id
_entity.type
_entity.pdbx_description
1 polymer ?
#
loop_
_entity_poly.entity_id
_entity_poly.type
_entity_poly.pdbx_seq_one_letter_code
_entity_poly.pdbx_strand_id
1 'polypeptide(L)'
;MGERDALMEVLRWGFIQMPAALYYYAADLELDAEDLGLLGLVFFGYTNRSKPLLHKGIEIRQITQCYPSLSKNKLAWRISKWARIGLVEIDESTLGREFPARRIFLDPLWQKLEELVARDHPELYTRDYGSEMARLQQELEQRNRKIQELESLLEEEKRKQLPASYSGQGNGFKKVADFIAQKPGNL
;
A
#
# COMPACT_ATOMS: atom_id res chain seq x y z
N MET A 1 41.62 -22.16 33.67
CA MET A 1 40.39 -21.62 33.05
C MET A 1 40.46 -21.84 31.54
N GLY A 2 40.24 -23.06 31.05
CA GLY A 2 40.51 -23.39 29.63
C GLY A 2 39.45 -24.26 28.94
N GLU A 3 38.23 -24.34 29.47
CA GLU A 3 37.20 -25.27 28.95
C GLU A 3 35.85 -24.59 28.65
N ARG A 4 35.79 -23.26 28.50
CA ARG A 4 34.51 -22.55 28.24
C ARG A 4 34.47 -21.67 26.98
N ASP A 5 35.53 -21.66 26.18
CA ASP A 5 35.61 -20.76 25.02
C ASP A 5 34.69 -21.20 23.88
N ALA A 6 34.54 -22.52 23.67
CA ALA A 6 33.65 -23.06 22.65
C ALA A 6 32.17 -22.73 22.94
N LEU A 7 31.75 -22.81 24.22
CA LEU A 7 30.38 -22.45 24.62
C LEU A 7 30.11 -20.96 24.39
N MET A 8 31.08 -20.10 24.74
CA MET A 8 30.97 -18.67 24.49
C MET A 8 30.88 -18.35 23.00
N GLU A 9 31.64 -19.06 22.15
CA GLU A 9 31.58 -18.89 20.70
C GLU A 9 30.24 -19.37 20.11
N VAL A 10 29.68 -20.48 20.61
CA VAL A 10 28.34 -20.96 20.24
C VAL A 10 27.29 -19.91 20.61
N LEU A 11 27.36 -19.33 21.81
CA LEU A 11 26.45 -18.27 22.24
C LEU A 11 26.65 -16.97 21.45
N ARG A 12 27.89 -16.66 21.01
CA ARG A 12 28.22 -15.50 20.18
C ARG A 12 27.57 -15.57 18.80
N TRP A 13 27.39 -16.78 18.25
CA TRP A 13 26.67 -16.96 16.98
C TRP A 13 25.18 -16.64 17.13
N GLY A 14 24.65 -16.69 18.36
CA GLY A 14 23.32 -16.24 18.71
C GLY A 14 22.23 -17.23 18.35
N PHE A 15 20.99 -16.74 18.40
CA PHE A 15 19.78 -17.53 18.15
C PHE A 15 19.08 -17.01 16.90
N ILE A 16 18.36 -17.91 16.23
CA ILE A 16 17.46 -17.53 15.15
C ILE A 16 16.15 -17.08 15.78
N GLN A 17 15.82 -15.80 15.61
CA GLN A 17 14.53 -15.26 16.04
C GLN A 17 13.58 -15.26 14.85
N MET A 18 12.48 -15.99 14.99
CA MET A 18 11.42 -16.07 14.00
C MET A 18 10.09 -15.75 14.68
N PRO A 19 9.28 -14.84 14.13
CA PRO A 19 7.94 -14.58 14.64
C PRO A 19 7.11 -15.85 14.69
N ALA A 20 6.49 -16.12 15.84
CA ALA A 20 5.61 -17.27 16.01
C ALA A 20 4.42 -17.25 15.04
N ALA A 21 4.01 -16.06 14.59
CA ALA A 21 2.98 -15.88 13.56
C ALA A 21 3.28 -16.66 12.26
N LEU A 22 4.55 -16.84 11.88
CA LEU A 22 4.91 -17.64 10.71
C LEU A 22 4.54 -19.11 10.86
N TYR A 23 4.67 -19.65 12.07
CA TYR A 23 4.26 -21.02 12.38
C TYR A 23 2.74 -21.14 12.44
N TYR A 24 2.09 -20.17 13.08
CA TYR A 24 0.64 -20.15 13.24
C TYR A 24 -0.07 -20.07 11.88
N TYR A 25 0.40 -19.19 11.00
CA TYR A 25 -0.16 -18.97 9.66
C TYR A 25 0.53 -19.77 8.55
N ALA A 26 1.32 -20.79 8.88
CA ALA A 26 2.10 -21.54 7.88
C ALA A 26 1.21 -22.13 6.77
N ALA A 27 0.00 -22.60 7.13
CA ALA A 27 -0.96 -23.13 6.18
C ALA A 27 -1.50 -22.05 5.23
N ASP A 28 -1.91 -20.89 5.74
CA ASP A 28 -2.39 -19.76 4.92
C ASP A 28 -1.29 -19.19 4.01
N LEU A 29 -0.03 -19.25 4.45
CA LEU A 29 1.14 -18.79 3.69
C LEU A 29 1.71 -19.86 2.73
N GLU A 30 1.10 -21.05 2.67
CA GLU A 30 1.58 -22.20 1.87
C GLU A 30 3.03 -22.61 2.18
N LEU A 31 3.43 -22.50 3.45
CA LEU A 31 4.76 -22.82 3.96
C LEU A 31 4.79 -24.25 4.51
N ASP A 32 5.76 -25.04 4.04
CA ASP A 32 6.09 -26.33 4.65
C ASP A 32 7.18 -26.18 5.74
N ALA A 33 7.43 -27.25 6.49
CA ALA A 33 8.44 -27.23 7.57
C ALA A 33 9.85 -26.88 7.06
N GLU A 34 10.15 -27.23 5.82
CA GLU A 34 11.43 -26.90 5.20
C GLU A 34 11.49 -25.41 4.81
N ASP A 35 10.39 -24.83 4.31
CA ASP A 35 10.27 -23.42 4.04
C ASP A 35 10.52 -22.62 5.32
N LEU A 36 9.92 -23.02 6.44
CA LEU A 36 10.15 -22.40 7.75
C LEU A 36 11.63 -22.50 8.15
N GLY A 37 12.26 -23.66 8.01
CA GLY A 37 13.69 -23.83 8.29
C GLY A 37 14.58 -22.91 7.44
N LEU A 38 14.28 -22.80 6.14
CA LEU A 38 15.02 -21.93 5.23
C LEU A 38 14.76 -20.44 5.50
N LEU A 39 13.52 -20.04 5.79
CA LEU A 39 13.20 -18.68 6.24
C LEU A 39 13.96 -18.35 7.52
N GLY A 40 14.15 -19.31 8.43
CA GLY A 40 15.00 -19.14 9.61
C GLY A 40 16.43 -18.77 9.25
N LEU A 41 17.02 -19.41 8.24
CA LEU A 41 18.35 -19.04 7.72
C LEU A 41 18.35 -17.65 7.09
N VAL A 42 17.26 -17.27 6.41
CA VAL A 42 17.10 -15.94 5.82
C VAL A 42 17.07 -14.87 6.92
N PHE A 43 16.27 -15.07 7.97
CA PHE A 43 16.22 -14.17 9.14
C PHE A 43 17.57 -14.09 9.83
N PHE A 44 18.24 -15.23 10.03
CA PHE A 44 19.57 -15.25 10.63
C PHE A 44 20.59 -14.46 9.79
N GLY A 45 20.57 -14.64 8.47
CA GLY A 45 21.40 -13.86 7.54
C GLY A 45 21.09 -12.36 7.59
N TYR A 46 19.81 -12.00 7.68
CA TYR A 46 19.39 -10.61 7.83
C TYR A 46 19.89 -9.99 9.13
N THR A 47 19.68 -10.64 10.28
CA THR A 47 20.00 -10.06 11.58
C THR A 47 21.49 -10.07 11.90
N ASN A 48 22.21 -11.14 11.54
CA ASN A 48 23.60 -11.33 11.97
C ASN A 48 24.66 -11.03 10.91
N ARG A 49 24.28 -10.94 9.63
CA ARG A 49 25.23 -10.75 8.51
C ARG A 49 24.91 -9.53 7.65
N SER A 50 23.65 -9.12 7.54
CA SER A 50 23.30 -7.84 6.98
C SER A 50 23.43 -6.77 8.08
N LYS A 51 23.97 -5.59 7.75
CA LYS A 51 23.87 -4.42 8.63
C LYS A 51 22.52 -3.79 8.30
N PRO A 52 21.42 -4.09 9.03
CA PRO A 52 20.06 -3.81 8.53
C PRO A 52 19.79 -2.31 8.38
N LEU A 53 20.52 -1.49 9.14
CA LEU A 53 20.49 -0.03 9.08
C LEU A 53 21.26 0.57 7.87
N LEU A 54 22.12 -0.21 7.23
CA LEU A 54 22.98 0.23 6.11
C LEU A 54 22.65 -0.46 4.78
N HIS A 55 22.11 -1.68 4.82
CA HIS A 55 21.79 -2.45 3.63
C HIS A 55 20.33 -2.87 3.66
N LYS A 56 19.55 -2.40 2.68
CA LYS A 56 18.21 -2.91 2.41
C LYS A 56 18.32 -4.25 1.70
N GLY A 57 17.60 -5.26 2.17
CA GLY A 57 17.53 -6.61 1.58
C GLY A 57 18.68 -7.54 1.96
N ILE A 58 18.55 -8.80 1.55
CA ILE A 58 19.46 -9.91 1.89
C ILE A 58 20.05 -10.47 0.61
N GLU A 59 21.37 -10.61 0.56
CA GLU A 59 22.03 -11.28 -0.57
C GLU A 59 21.95 -12.80 -0.41
N ILE A 60 21.66 -13.51 -1.51
CA ILE A 60 21.54 -14.97 -1.49
C ILE A 60 22.82 -15.65 -0.97
N ARG A 61 23.99 -15.05 -1.25
CA ARG A 61 25.29 -15.50 -0.71
C ARG A 61 25.27 -15.56 0.82
N GLN A 62 24.66 -14.58 1.50
CA GLN A 62 24.60 -14.54 2.96
C GLN A 62 23.83 -15.75 3.52
N ILE A 63 22.76 -16.17 2.83
CA ILE A 63 22.00 -17.38 3.20
C ILE A 63 22.87 -18.63 3.04
N THR A 64 23.54 -18.77 1.88
CA THR A 64 24.40 -19.93 1.62
C THR A 64 25.63 -20.00 2.52
N GLN A 65 26.11 -18.87 3.04
CA GLN A 65 27.20 -18.82 4.02
C GLN A 65 26.77 -19.33 5.40
N CYS A 66 25.49 -19.18 5.75
CA CYS A 66 24.95 -19.67 7.03
C CYS A 66 24.73 -21.19 7.00
N TYR A 67 24.42 -21.75 5.84
CA TYR A 67 24.28 -23.20 5.66
C TYR A 67 24.97 -23.68 4.37
N PRO A 68 26.28 -24.00 4.42
CA PRO A 68 27.08 -24.35 3.25
C PRO A 68 26.62 -25.62 2.52
N SER A 69 25.96 -26.54 3.23
CA SER A 69 25.44 -27.79 2.66
C SER A 69 24.14 -27.60 1.89
N LEU A 70 23.56 -26.39 1.86
CA LEU A 70 22.36 -26.10 1.10
C LEU A 70 22.65 -26.09 -0.41
N SER A 71 21.92 -26.94 -1.15
CA SER A 71 22.00 -26.92 -2.61
C SER A 71 21.52 -25.58 -3.18
N LYS A 72 22.33 -24.98 -4.06
CA LYS A 72 21.98 -23.76 -4.78
C LYS A 72 20.66 -23.89 -5.54
N ASN A 73 20.45 -25.05 -6.19
CA ASN A 73 19.24 -25.31 -6.97
C ASN A 73 18.00 -25.36 -6.08
N LYS A 74 18.14 -25.96 -4.90
CA LYS A 74 17.05 -26.05 -3.92
C LYS A 74 16.67 -24.67 -3.39
N LEU A 75 17.67 -23.86 -3.03
CA LEU A 75 17.43 -22.48 -2.59
C LEU A 75 16.81 -21.64 -3.71
N ALA A 76 17.30 -21.75 -4.94
CA ALA A 76 16.74 -21.05 -6.10
C ALA A 76 15.26 -21.41 -6.30
N TRP A 77 14.93 -22.71 -6.27
CA TRP A 77 13.55 -23.17 -6.40
C TRP A 77 12.65 -22.63 -5.28
N ARG A 78 13.11 -22.65 -4.02
CA ARG A 78 12.37 -22.13 -2.87
C ARG A 78 12.15 -20.62 -2.97
N ILE A 79 13.18 -19.84 -3.32
CA ILE A 79 13.06 -18.39 -3.54
C ILE A 79 12.08 -18.10 -4.69
N SER A 80 12.15 -18.83 -5.80
CA SER A 80 11.19 -18.68 -6.90
C SER A 80 9.77 -19.05 -6.48
N LYS A 81 9.58 -20.10 -5.66
CA LYS A 81 8.28 -20.43 -5.06
C LYS A 81 7.77 -19.24 -4.25
N TRP A 82 8.55 -18.74 -3.29
CA TRP A 82 8.17 -17.64 -2.40
C TRP A 82 7.88 -16.35 -3.15
N ALA A 83 8.64 -16.05 -4.20
CA ALA A 83 8.38 -14.89 -5.04
C ALA A 83 7.06 -14.99 -5.79
N ARG A 84 6.76 -16.18 -6.35
CA ARG A 84 5.49 -16.43 -7.05
C ARG A 84 4.27 -16.29 -6.12
N ILE A 85 4.38 -16.77 -4.88
CA ILE A 85 3.31 -16.62 -3.89
C ILE A 85 3.34 -15.27 -3.17
N GLY A 86 4.24 -14.35 -3.54
CA GLY A 86 4.30 -12.99 -3.01
C GLY A 86 4.78 -12.89 -1.56
N LEU A 87 5.60 -13.82 -1.08
CA LEU A 87 6.26 -13.72 0.24
C LEU A 87 7.59 -12.98 0.17
N VAL A 88 8.26 -13.01 -0.99
CA VAL A 88 9.59 -12.44 -1.16
C VAL A 88 9.64 -11.68 -2.48
N GLU A 89 10.31 -10.54 -2.50
CA GLU A 89 10.59 -9.80 -3.73
C GLU A 89 12.07 -9.94 -4.09
N ILE A 90 12.38 -10.09 -5.39
CA ILE A 90 13.76 -10.16 -5.88
C ILE A 90 14.10 -8.79 -6.47
N ASP A 91 15.21 -8.20 -6.02
CA ASP A 91 15.70 -6.91 -6.51
C ASP A 91 16.01 -6.99 -8.01
N GLU A 92 15.21 -6.31 -8.82
CA GLU A 92 15.35 -6.27 -10.28
C GLU A 92 16.74 -5.80 -10.72
N SER A 93 17.35 -4.87 -9.98
CA SER A 93 18.68 -4.34 -10.27
C SER A 93 19.78 -5.41 -10.16
N THR A 94 19.49 -6.52 -9.48
CA THR A 94 20.41 -7.63 -9.27
C THR A 94 20.15 -8.84 -10.17
N LEU A 95 19.08 -8.86 -10.96
CA LEU A 95 18.72 -10.02 -11.79
C LEU A 95 19.79 -10.40 -12.83
N GLY A 96 20.49 -9.41 -13.40
CA GLY A 96 21.60 -9.60 -14.33
C GLY A 96 22.89 -10.13 -13.68
N ARG A 97 22.94 -10.23 -12.35
CA ARG A 97 24.07 -10.77 -11.60
C ARG A 97 23.93 -12.29 -11.41
N GLU A 98 25.05 -12.92 -11.06
CA GLU A 98 25.07 -14.32 -10.63
C GLU A 98 24.10 -14.55 -9.47
N PHE A 99 23.50 -15.73 -9.41
CA PHE A 99 22.49 -16.09 -8.39
C PHE A 99 22.89 -15.73 -6.94
N PRO A 100 24.12 -16.02 -6.46
CA PRO A 100 24.50 -15.66 -5.08
C PRO A 100 24.57 -14.14 -4.83
N ALA A 101 24.77 -13.32 -5.87
CA ALA A 101 24.83 -11.87 -5.78
C ALA A 101 23.45 -11.20 -5.94
N ARG A 102 22.39 -11.99 -6.16
CA ARG A 102 21.02 -11.48 -6.18
C ARG A 102 20.56 -11.15 -4.78
N ARG A 103 19.68 -10.17 -4.69
CA ARG A 103 19.15 -9.67 -3.44
C ARG A 103 17.65 -9.93 -3.35
N ILE A 104 17.20 -10.26 -2.14
CA ILE A 104 15.80 -10.52 -1.84
C ILE A 104 15.32 -9.59 -0.71
N PHE A 105 14.03 -9.23 -0.76
CA PHE A 105 13.35 -8.42 0.25
C PHE A 105 12.22 -9.22 0.90
N LEU A 106 12.06 -9.01 2.21
CA LEU A 106 11.05 -9.69 3.03
C LEU A 106 9.83 -8.82 3.31
N ASP A 107 9.79 -7.58 2.81
CA ASP A 107 8.66 -6.67 3.00
C ASP A 107 7.29 -7.32 2.62
N PRO A 108 7.16 -8.09 1.52
CA PRO A 108 5.90 -8.74 1.19
C PRO A 108 5.44 -9.79 2.22
N LEU A 109 6.38 -10.51 2.84
CA LEU A 109 6.09 -11.46 3.91
C LEU A 109 5.46 -10.76 5.12
N TRP A 110 6.02 -9.61 5.48
CA TRP A 110 5.55 -8.83 6.62
C TRP A 110 4.15 -8.28 6.38
N GLN A 111 3.91 -7.72 5.20
CA GLN A 111 2.58 -7.23 4.81
C GLN A 111 1.53 -8.34 4.88
N LYS A 112 1.83 -9.52 4.33
CA LYS A 112 0.91 -10.67 4.38
C LYS A 112 0.63 -11.16 5.80
N LEU A 113 1.65 -11.21 6.66
CA LEU A 113 1.45 -11.56 8.06
C LEU A 113 0.56 -10.54 8.77
N GLU A 114 0.75 -9.25 8.49
CA GLU A 114 -0.04 -8.17 9.04
C GLU A 114 -1.51 -8.29 8.59
N GLU A 115 -1.75 -8.55 7.30
CA GLU A 115 -3.09 -8.82 6.75
C GLU A 115 -3.78 -10.01 7.41
N LEU A 116 -3.06 -11.11 7.64
CA LEU A 116 -3.60 -12.30 8.30
C LEU A 116 -3.94 -12.03 9.77
N VAL A 117 -3.06 -11.32 10.49
CA VAL A 117 -3.34 -10.90 11.86
C VAL A 117 -4.53 -9.95 11.92
N ALA A 118 -4.62 -9.00 10.98
CA ALA A 118 -5.75 -8.06 10.89
C ALA A 118 -7.08 -8.77 10.63
N ARG A 119 -7.08 -9.79 9.77
CA ARG A 119 -8.24 -10.63 9.46
C ARG A 119 -8.75 -11.35 10.71
N ASP A 120 -7.84 -11.94 11.48
CA ASP A 120 -8.19 -12.78 12.64
C ASP A 120 -8.44 -11.96 13.92
N HIS A 121 -7.89 -10.74 13.99
CA HIS A 121 -8.02 -9.81 15.13
C HIS A 121 -8.52 -8.42 14.69
N PRO A 122 -9.75 -8.30 14.18
CA PRO A 122 -10.30 -7.03 13.71
C PRO A 122 -10.33 -5.95 14.79
N GLU A 123 -10.39 -6.33 16.08
CA GLU A 123 -10.32 -5.41 17.23
C GLU A 123 -9.04 -4.57 17.28
N LEU A 124 -7.92 -5.07 16.75
CA LEU A 124 -6.66 -4.33 16.68
C LEU A 124 -6.79 -3.09 15.79
N TYR A 125 -7.62 -3.16 14.75
CA TYR A 125 -7.86 -2.08 13.80
C TYR A 125 -9.10 -1.25 14.15
N THR A 126 -10.04 -1.82 14.90
CA THR A 126 -11.30 -1.14 15.26
C THR A 126 -11.07 0.09 16.13
N ARG A 127 -9.98 0.11 16.92
CA ARG A 127 -9.66 1.23 17.82
C ARG A 127 -9.17 2.49 17.11
N ASP A 128 -8.38 2.32 16.04
CA ASP A 128 -7.85 3.44 15.27
C ASP A 128 -8.78 3.84 14.11
N TYR A 129 -9.29 2.87 13.33
CA TYR A 129 -10.22 3.15 12.22
C TYR A 129 -11.58 3.67 12.69
N GLY A 130 -12.09 3.24 13.85
CA GLY A 130 -13.36 3.76 14.37
C GLY A 130 -13.29 5.27 14.65
N SER A 131 -12.15 5.74 15.17
CA SER A 131 -11.92 7.16 15.48
C SER A 131 -11.65 8.00 14.22
N GLU A 132 -10.88 7.46 13.27
CA GLU A 132 -10.54 8.14 12.02
C GLU A 132 -11.71 8.17 11.05
N MET A 133 -12.48 7.09 10.97
CA MET A 133 -13.67 7.02 10.12
C MET A 133 -14.80 7.88 10.66
N ALA A 134 -14.96 7.99 11.99
CA ALA A 134 -15.87 8.96 12.61
C ALA A 134 -15.46 10.40 12.29
N ARG A 135 -14.15 10.70 12.31
CA ARG A 135 -13.60 12.01 11.90
C ARG A 135 -13.88 12.32 10.43
N LEU A 136 -13.61 11.37 9.55
CA LEU A 136 -13.85 11.49 8.10
C LEU A 136 -15.34 11.66 7.78
N GLN A 137 -16.23 10.93 8.46
CA GLN A 137 -17.68 11.09 8.34
C GLN A 137 -18.14 12.47 8.78
N GLN A 138 -17.62 12.96 9.91
CA GLN A 138 -17.94 14.31 10.40
C GLN A 138 -17.47 15.41 9.43
N GLU A 139 -16.29 15.25 8.83
CA GLU A 139 -15.76 16.18 7.83
C GLU A 139 -16.58 16.16 6.52
N LEU A 140 -17.02 14.97 6.09
CA LEU A 140 -17.91 14.80 4.94
C LEU A 140 -19.28 15.47 5.18
N GLU A 141 -19.89 15.27 6.35
CA GLU A 141 -21.15 15.93 6.70
C GLU A 141 -21.01 17.46 6.71
N GLN A 142 -19.92 17.99 7.26
CA GLN A 142 -19.67 19.44 7.24
C GLN A 142 -19.52 19.98 5.82
N ARG A 143 -18.80 19.27 4.95
CA ARG A 143 -18.67 19.66 3.53
C ARG A 143 -20.01 19.61 2.81
N ASN A 144 -20.82 18.56 3.03
CA ASN A 144 -22.13 18.41 2.40
C ASN A 144 -23.12 19.50 2.85
N ARG A 145 -23.12 19.86 4.14
CA ARG A 145 -23.93 20.99 4.64
C ARG A 145 -23.52 22.30 4.00
N LYS A 146 -22.21 22.55 3.88
CA LYS A 146 -21.70 23.77 3.24
C LYS A 146 -22.04 23.82 1.74
N ILE A 147 -22.03 22.68 1.05
CA ILE A 147 -22.50 22.58 -0.33
C ILE A 147 -23.99 22.94 -0.41
N GLN A 148 -24.84 22.36 0.45
CA GLN A 148 -26.27 22.68 0.47
C GLN A 148 -26.55 24.16 0.75
N GLU A 149 -25.85 24.76 1.71
CA GLU A 149 -25.97 26.20 1.99
C GLU A 149 -25.58 27.04 0.77
N LEU A 150 -24.44 26.72 0.14
CA LEU A 150 -23.99 27.42 -1.06
C LEU A 150 -24.97 27.26 -2.22
N GLU A 151 -25.53 26.06 -2.43
CA GLU A 151 -26.55 25.79 -3.44
C GLU A 151 -27.83 26.62 -3.19
N SER A 152 -28.29 26.72 -1.94
CA SER A 152 -29.46 27.54 -1.60
C SER A 152 -29.23 29.02 -1.87
N LEU A 153 -28.04 29.55 -1.56
CA LEU A 153 -27.67 30.94 -1.85
C LEU A 153 -27.60 31.21 -3.35
N LEU A 154 -27.07 30.25 -4.12
CA LEU A 154 -27.02 30.31 -5.57
C LEU A 154 -28.42 30.31 -6.19
N GLU A 155 -29.35 29.54 -5.61
CA GLU A 155 -30.74 29.48 -6.04
C GLU A 155 -31.49 30.78 -5.72
N GLU A 156 -31.23 31.37 -4.54
CA GLU A 156 -31.77 32.68 -4.17
C GLU A 156 -31.21 33.81 -5.05
N GLU A 157 -29.91 33.81 -5.36
CA GLU A 157 -29.34 34.79 -6.28
C GLU A 157 -29.90 34.64 -7.70
N LYS A 158 -30.03 33.42 -8.21
CA LYS A 158 -30.70 33.16 -9.49
C LYS A 158 -32.15 33.63 -9.48
N ARG A 159 -32.87 33.48 -8.37
CA ARG A 159 -34.23 34.02 -8.19
C ARG A 159 -34.26 35.55 -8.15
N LYS A 160 -33.26 36.19 -7.53
CA LYS A 160 -33.12 37.67 -7.49
C LYS A 160 -32.69 38.27 -8.83
N GLN A 161 -32.01 37.50 -9.68
CA GLN A 161 -31.57 37.93 -11.02
C GLN A 161 -32.63 37.72 -12.13
N LEU A 162 -33.81 37.17 -11.83
CA LEU A 162 -34.94 37.17 -12.76
C LEU A 162 -35.55 38.59 -12.84
N PRO A 163 -35.52 39.27 -13.99
CA PRO A 163 -36.19 40.55 -14.12
C PRO A 163 -37.71 40.34 -14.03
N ALA A 164 -38.37 41.21 -13.26
CA ALA A 164 -39.81 41.32 -13.21
C ALA A 164 -40.40 41.29 -14.62
N SER A 165 -41.32 40.36 -14.87
CA SER A 165 -42.11 40.35 -16.09
C SER A 165 -42.76 41.72 -16.29
N TYR A 166 -42.41 42.40 -17.38
CA TYR A 166 -43.12 43.57 -17.87
C TYR A 166 -44.56 43.16 -18.24
N SER A 167 -45.48 43.28 -17.29
CA SER A 167 -46.91 43.38 -17.58
C SER A 167 -47.24 44.85 -17.82
N GLY A 168 -47.29 45.25 -19.09
CA GLY A 168 -47.68 46.60 -19.50
C GLY A 168 -48.10 46.65 -20.96
N GLN A 169 -49.41 46.58 -21.19
CA GLN A 169 -50.03 46.93 -22.47
C GLN A 169 -49.52 48.30 -22.97
N GLY A 170 -49.11 48.36 -24.22
CA GLY A 170 -48.68 49.62 -24.85
C GLY A 170 -48.50 49.45 -26.35
N ASN A 171 -49.50 49.88 -27.10
CA ASN A 171 -49.72 49.66 -28.54
C ASN A 171 -48.73 50.44 -29.45
N GLY A 172 -47.42 50.39 -29.17
CA GLY A 172 -46.40 51.27 -29.78
C GLY A 172 -45.30 50.60 -30.60
N PHE A 173 -44.98 49.32 -30.36
CA PHE A 173 -43.79 48.69 -30.97
C PHE A 173 -44.02 48.02 -32.32
N LYS A 174 -45.28 47.87 -32.76
CA LYS A 174 -45.60 47.29 -34.07
C LYS A 174 -45.27 48.22 -35.25
N LYS A 175 -45.18 49.54 -35.01
CA LYS A 175 -44.81 50.52 -36.05
C LYS A 175 -43.30 50.63 -36.30
N VAL A 176 -42.46 50.13 -35.40
CA VAL A 176 -40.99 50.18 -35.56
C VAL A 176 -40.48 48.94 -36.31
N ALA A 177 -41.12 47.78 -36.13
CA ALA A 177 -40.80 46.56 -36.87
C ALA A 177 -41.18 46.66 -38.36
N ASP A 178 -42.31 47.28 -38.70
CA ASP A 178 -42.73 47.48 -40.09
C ASP A 178 -41.96 48.62 -40.81
N PHE A 179 -41.27 49.50 -40.08
CA PHE A 179 -40.41 50.55 -40.68
C PHE A 179 -39.01 50.02 -41.05
N ILE A 180 -38.49 49.03 -40.30
CA ILE A 180 -37.18 48.40 -40.57
C ILE A 180 -37.27 47.38 -41.72
N ALA A 181 -38.44 46.79 -41.95
CA ALA A 181 -38.66 45.80 -43.02
C ALA A 181 -38.84 46.41 -44.44
N GLN A 182 -38.91 47.74 -44.59
CA GLN A 182 -39.24 48.42 -45.85
C GLN A 182 -38.07 49.09 -46.58
N LYS A 183 -36.81 48.77 -46.22
CA LYS A 183 -35.65 49.07 -47.09
C LYS A 183 -35.06 47.79 -47.69
N PRO A 184 -35.64 47.27 -48.79
CA PRO A 184 -34.90 46.43 -49.72
C PRO A 184 -33.77 47.28 -50.35
N GLY A 185 -32.59 46.70 -50.45
CA GLY A 185 -31.37 47.39 -50.90
C GLY A 185 -31.43 47.87 -52.34
N ASN A 186 -30.50 48.76 -52.70
CA ASN A 186 -29.52 48.49 -53.74
C ASN A 186 -28.51 49.64 -53.87
N LEU A 187 -27.27 49.22 -54.17
CA LEU A 187 -26.10 49.97 -54.67
C LEU A 187 -25.34 50.83 -53.65
#